data_AF-A0A933GET4-F1
#
_entry.id   AF-A0A933GET4-F1
#
_cell.length_a   1.000
_cell.length_b   1.000
_cell.length_c   1.000
_cell.angle_alpha   90.00
_cell.angle_beta   90.00
_cell.angle_gamma   90.00
#
_symmetry.space_group_name_H-M   'P 1'
#
loop_
_entity.id
_entity.type
_entity.pdbx_description
1 polymer ?
#
loop_
_entity_poly.entity_id
_entity_poly.type
_entity_poly.pdbx_seq_one_letter_code
_entity_poly.pdbx_strand_id
1 'polypeptide(L)'
;MKGRGGWRPAARLVSAWVTPVLLLAVPTSLLGGGREGLWVALLFVVAPLFAILVAAGPLGPASEAAESIFPLVAMLLVVGLMVWANLSLAGDIAAWMGLSRWRGILPVAAATLGLMLWPKASRAWPWLVPVGLLALLLPLSLVLGGSDPSPISTWNQVASQPAFRFPADSPWVTEGRAVDPRGGSLVLVFEEEHRLTPLDPGSLRVEVVDRGQLQVQEWKLAPGQSVTLRPSDRLQVDTPRRLKFEAGKRIPGAPISGIAWADSPLWDRPLALVRLVGLGVTLLGGAVALVGIAGSTPMTRSTAGLAGVVLVILAAWGQCWAIYAARWAPEFFLGGVTAATLLELPV
;
A
#
# COMPACT_ATOMS: atom_id res chain seq x y z
N MET A 1 21.91 5.89 38.93
CA MET A 1 20.78 5.41 38.10
C MET A 1 20.09 6.59 37.42
N LYS A 2 20.50 6.97 36.21
CA LYS A 2 19.91 8.07 35.43
C LYS A 2 20.01 7.67 33.96
N GLY A 3 18.88 7.50 33.26
CA GLY A 3 18.91 7.03 31.86
C GLY A 3 17.59 6.55 31.23
N ARG A 4 16.44 6.61 31.92
CA ARG A 4 15.17 6.08 31.38
C ARG A 4 14.27 7.12 30.68
N GLY A 5 14.76 8.33 30.39
CA GLY A 5 13.93 9.44 29.88
C GLY A 5 13.74 9.49 28.36
N GLY A 6 14.77 9.15 27.58
CA GLY A 6 14.79 9.44 26.12
C GLY A 6 14.04 8.45 25.21
N TRP A 7 13.74 7.24 25.68
CA TRP A 7 13.10 6.20 24.84
C TRP A 7 11.63 6.50 24.55
N ARG A 8 10.92 7.15 25.47
CA ARG A 8 9.46 7.37 25.38
C ARG A 8 9.02 8.21 24.17
N PRO A 9 9.64 9.35 23.84
CA PRO A 9 9.26 10.13 22.66
C PRO A 9 9.63 9.41 21.35
N ALA A 10 10.79 8.75 21.28
CA ALA A 10 11.23 8.02 20.08
C ALA A 10 10.32 6.82 19.80
N ALA A 11 10.02 6.05 20.83
CA ALA A 11 9.08 4.95 20.72
C ALA A 11 7.67 5.42 20.37
N ARG A 12 7.22 6.59 20.86
CA ARG A 12 5.93 7.17 20.49
C ARG A 12 5.89 7.58 19.02
N LEU A 13 6.89 8.31 18.54
CA LEU A 13 6.95 8.73 17.14
C LEU A 13 7.03 7.51 16.21
N VAL A 14 7.94 6.57 16.49
CA VAL A 14 8.04 5.33 15.72
C VAL A 14 6.73 4.56 15.78
N SER A 15 6.09 4.44 16.94
CA SER A 15 4.81 3.73 17.04
C SER A 15 3.65 4.44 16.32
N ALA A 16 3.66 5.77 16.25
CA ALA A 16 2.70 6.53 15.46
C ALA A 16 2.98 6.37 13.95
N TRP A 17 4.25 6.18 13.57
CA TRP A 17 4.68 6.02 12.18
C TRP A 17 4.50 4.57 11.66
N VAL A 18 4.58 3.58 12.55
CA VAL A 18 4.42 2.16 12.24
C VAL A 18 2.94 1.78 12.33
N THR A 19 2.15 2.29 11.38
CA THR A 19 0.75 1.88 11.18
C THR A 19 0.61 0.97 9.97
N PRO A 20 -0.35 0.03 9.97
CA PRO A 20 -0.58 -0.88 8.84
C PRO A 20 -0.66 -0.16 7.48
N VAL A 21 -1.37 0.97 7.42
CA VAL A 21 -1.49 1.76 6.19
C VAL A 21 -0.15 2.26 5.69
N LEU A 22 0.68 2.86 6.55
CA LEU A 22 1.98 3.39 6.11
C LEU A 22 2.96 2.27 5.76
N LEU A 23 2.87 1.13 6.44
CA LEU A 23 3.67 -0.06 6.13
C LEU A 23 3.29 -0.66 4.77
N LEU A 24 2.01 -0.67 4.41
CA LEU A 24 1.54 -1.12 3.09
C LEU A 24 1.71 -0.05 2.00
N ALA A 25 1.83 1.22 2.36
CA ALA A 25 2.03 2.31 1.40
C ALA A 25 3.32 2.13 0.60
N VAL A 26 4.40 1.66 1.23
CA VAL A 26 5.68 1.39 0.56
C VAL A 26 5.55 0.32 -0.53
N PRO A 27 5.11 -0.92 -0.23
CA PRO A 27 4.97 -1.95 -1.27
C PRO A 27 3.91 -1.58 -2.32
N THR A 28 2.80 -0.93 -1.92
CA THR A 28 1.77 -0.48 -2.88
C THR A 28 2.34 0.54 -3.87
N SER A 29 3.11 1.51 -3.37
CA SER A 29 3.72 2.55 -4.21
C SER A 29 4.80 1.99 -5.12
N LEU A 30 5.58 1.02 -4.64
CA LEU A 30 6.63 0.37 -5.44
C LEU A 30 6.06 -0.54 -6.54
N LEU A 31 4.99 -1.27 -6.24
CA LEU A 31 4.30 -2.05 -7.27
C LEU A 31 3.61 -1.13 -8.28
N GLY A 32 2.82 -0.16 -7.83
CA GLY A 32 2.04 0.70 -8.72
C GLY A 32 2.87 1.72 -9.51
N GLY A 33 3.97 2.22 -8.94
CA GLY A 33 4.80 3.28 -9.52
C GLY A 33 6.23 2.88 -9.85
N GLY A 34 6.62 1.63 -9.58
CA GLY A 34 8.00 1.19 -9.81
C GLY A 34 9.00 2.01 -9.01
N ARG A 35 10.04 2.55 -9.68
CA ARG A 35 11.05 3.43 -9.07
C ARG A 35 10.47 4.61 -8.29
N GLU A 36 9.30 5.13 -8.65
CA GLU A 36 8.65 6.21 -7.89
C GLU A 36 8.36 5.79 -6.44
N GLY A 37 8.00 4.52 -6.22
CA GLY A 37 7.75 3.98 -4.90
C GLY A 37 9.00 3.87 -4.02
N LEU A 38 10.21 3.84 -4.61
CA LEU A 38 11.46 3.88 -3.85
C LEU A 38 11.61 5.23 -3.12
N TRP A 39 11.16 6.32 -3.73
CA TRP A 39 11.14 7.63 -3.07
C TRP A 39 10.14 7.69 -1.92
N VAL A 40 8.99 7.02 -2.05
CA VAL A 40 8.02 6.91 -0.95
C VAL A 40 8.64 6.15 0.23
N ALA A 41 9.38 5.06 -0.03
CA ALA A 41 10.13 4.34 1.00
C ALA A 41 11.18 5.22 1.68
N LEU A 42 11.91 6.04 0.90
CA LEU A 42 12.88 6.98 1.44
C LEU A 42 12.20 8.06 2.31
N LEU A 43 11.09 8.64 1.84
CA LEU A 43 10.31 9.63 2.59
C LEU A 43 9.75 9.04 3.90
N PHE A 44 9.34 7.77 3.88
CA PHE A 44 8.91 7.05 5.08
C PHE A 44 10.01 6.99 6.16
N VAL A 45 11.29 6.93 5.76
CA VAL A 45 12.43 6.94 6.69
C VAL A 45 12.88 8.36 7.04
N VAL A 46 13.01 9.22 6.04
CA VAL A 46 13.61 10.57 6.19
C VAL A 46 12.68 11.50 6.95
N ALA A 47 11.36 11.47 6.71
CA ALA A 47 10.43 12.38 7.37
C ALA A 47 10.45 12.32 8.91
N PRO A 48 10.35 11.14 9.56
CA PRO A 48 10.43 11.07 11.03
C PRO A 48 11.83 11.41 11.55
N LEU A 49 12.91 11.05 10.84
CA LEU A 49 14.27 11.41 11.23
C LEU A 49 14.50 12.93 11.14
N PHE A 50 13.99 13.57 10.09
CA PHE A 50 14.01 15.01 9.94
C PHE A 50 13.25 15.71 11.06
N ALA A 51 12.05 15.22 11.40
CA ALA A 51 11.27 15.76 12.52
C ALA A 51 12.02 15.64 13.87
N ILE A 52 12.70 14.53 14.11
CA ILE A 52 13.56 14.35 15.29
C ILE A 52 14.71 15.36 15.29
N LEU A 53 15.37 15.57 14.15
CA LEU A 53 16.48 16.51 14.02
C LEU A 53 16.04 17.97 14.25
N VAL A 54 14.92 18.37 13.65
CA VAL A 54 14.33 19.71 13.84
C VAL A 54 13.98 19.95 15.31
N ALA A 55 13.41 18.95 15.98
CA ALA A 55 13.06 19.05 17.39
C ALA A 55 14.28 19.05 18.35
N ALA A 56 15.46 18.62 17.87
CA ALA A 56 16.71 18.62 18.64
C ALA A 56 17.51 19.93 18.52
N GLY A 57 17.12 20.84 17.61
CA GLY A 57 17.76 22.14 17.43
C GLY A 57 17.47 23.11 18.61
N PRO A 58 18.34 24.10 18.86
CA PRO A 58 18.09 25.10 19.89
C PRO A 58 16.83 25.89 19.54
N LEU A 59 15.77 25.68 20.32
CA LEU A 59 14.54 26.46 20.23
C LEU A 59 14.87 27.92 20.56
N GLY A 60 14.63 28.81 19.60
CA GLY A 60 14.61 30.26 19.84
C GLY A 60 13.59 30.63 20.93
N PRO A 61 13.64 31.86 21.47
CA PRO A 61 12.87 32.25 22.64
C PRO A 61 11.38 31.92 22.49
N ALA A 62 10.88 31.08 23.39
CA ALA A 62 9.57 30.43 23.40
C ALA A 62 8.36 31.38 23.57
N SER A 63 8.53 32.68 23.35
CA SER A 63 7.54 33.70 23.71
C SER A 63 6.45 33.94 22.67
N GLU A 64 6.63 33.53 21.41
CA GLU A 64 5.63 33.72 20.34
C GLU A 64 4.90 32.44 19.91
N ALA A 65 5.44 31.26 20.24
CA ALA A 65 4.87 29.97 19.84
C ALA A 65 3.73 29.47 20.76
N ALA A 66 3.55 30.08 21.94
CA ALA A 66 2.65 29.60 22.98
C ALA A 66 1.15 29.84 22.70
N GLU A 67 0.79 30.72 21.76
CA GLU A 67 -0.61 31.03 21.41
C GLU A 67 -1.09 30.43 20.07
N SER A 68 -0.22 29.74 19.33
CA SER A 68 -0.61 29.22 18.02
C SER A 68 -1.41 27.91 18.15
N ILE A 69 -2.68 27.95 17.74
CA ILE A 69 -3.58 26.78 17.65
C ILE A 69 -3.19 25.87 16.46
N PHE A 70 -2.42 26.39 15.51
CA PHE A 70 -2.00 25.70 14.29
C PHE A 70 -1.38 24.32 14.51
N PRO A 71 -0.36 24.12 15.36
CA PRO A 71 0.23 22.79 15.60
C PRO A 71 -0.79 21.79 16.16
N LEU A 72 -1.73 22.23 17.01
CA LEU A 72 -2.78 21.38 17.55
C LEU A 72 -3.74 20.91 16.46
N VAL A 73 -4.17 21.83 15.59
CA VAL A 73 -5.05 21.50 14.45
C VAL A 73 -4.34 20.58 13.47
N ALA A 74 -3.07 20.86 13.15
CA ALA A 74 -2.27 20.02 12.26
C ALA A 74 -2.13 18.59 12.82
N MET A 75 -1.85 18.43 14.11
CA MET A 75 -1.77 17.12 14.74
C MET A 75 -3.12 16.39 14.72
N LEU A 76 -4.22 17.07 15.11
CA LEU A 76 -5.56 16.46 15.08
C LEU A 76 -5.95 16.03 13.67
N LEU A 77 -5.60 16.83 12.65
CA LEU A 77 -5.81 16.49 11.26
C LEU A 77 -5.00 15.25 10.85
N VAL A 78 -3.71 15.21 11.18
CA VAL A 78 -2.82 14.08 10.87
C VAL A 78 -3.32 12.80 11.54
N VAL A 79 -3.61 12.84 12.84
CA VAL A 79 -4.13 11.69 13.59
C VAL A 79 -5.49 11.26 13.04
N GLY A 80 -6.38 12.21 12.76
CA GLY A 80 -7.69 11.94 12.15
C GLY A 80 -7.57 11.24 10.79
N LEU A 81 -6.70 11.73 9.92
CA LEU A 81 -6.42 11.12 8.62
C LEU A 81 -5.81 9.72 8.76
N MET A 82 -4.88 9.52 9.70
CA MET A 82 -4.30 8.19 9.95
C MET A 82 -5.34 7.21 10.47
N VAL A 83 -6.19 7.62 11.43
CA VAL A 83 -7.29 6.78 11.93
C VAL A 83 -8.25 6.45 10.80
N TRP A 84 -8.67 7.45 10.01
CA TRP A 84 -9.54 7.25 8.86
C TRP A 84 -8.96 6.25 7.85
N ALA A 85 -7.68 6.39 7.52
CA ALA A 85 -7.02 5.51 6.57
C ALA A 85 -6.95 4.06 7.09
N ASN A 86 -6.64 3.85 8.38
CA ASN A 86 -6.57 2.50 8.96
C ASN A 86 -7.96 1.85 9.07
N LEU A 87 -9.01 2.64 9.36
CA LEU A 87 -10.39 2.15 9.32
C LEU A 87 -10.84 1.80 7.90
N SER A 88 -10.46 2.63 6.91
CA SER A 88 -10.75 2.35 5.50
C SER A 88 -10.09 1.04 5.06
N LEU A 89 -8.82 0.84 5.40
CA LEU A 89 -8.09 -0.40 5.15
C LEU A 89 -8.77 -1.61 5.80
N ALA A 90 -9.21 -1.51 7.06
CA ALA A 90 -9.93 -2.58 7.73
C ALA A 90 -11.27 -2.91 7.03
N GLY A 91 -11.98 -1.88 6.55
CA GLY A 91 -13.18 -2.06 5.76
C GLY A 91 -12.91 -2.75 4.43
N ASP A 92 -11.81 -2.41 3.76
CA ASP A 92 -11.42 -3.01 2.49
C ASP A 92 -10.98 -4.48 2.66
N ILE A 93 -10.30 -4.81 3.76
CA ILE A 93 -9.98 -6.20 4.13
C ILE A 93 -11.26 -7.00 4.40
N ALA A 94 -12.24 -6.42 5.11
CA ALA A 94 -13.51 -7.09 5.35
C ALA A 94 -14.31 -7.30 4.06
N ALA A 95 -14.36 -6.29 3.18
CA ALA A 95 -14.97 -6.43 1.86
C ALA A 95 -14.35 -7.55 1.04
N TRP A 96 -13.02 -7.66 1.09
CA TRP A 96 -12.30 -8.76 0.45
C TRP A 96 -12.69 -10.15 0.99
N MET A 97 -12.90 -10.28 2.31
CA MET A 97 -13.40 -11.52 2.92
C MET A 97 -14.87 -11.83 2.60
N GLY A 98 -15.51 -11.07 1.70
CA GLY A 98 -16.93 -11.18 1.39
C GLY A 98 -17.85 -10.65 2.50
N LEU A 99 -17.30 -9.92 3.47
CA LEU A 99 -18.06 -9.28 4.55
C LEU A 99 -18.41 -7.84 4.17
N SER A 100 -19.41 -7.25 4.81
CA SER A 100 -19.66 -5.81 4.63
C SER A 100 -18.49 -4.99 5.21
N ARG A 101 -18.14 -3.86 4.58
CA ARG A 101 -17.06 -2.95 5.06
C ARG A 101 -17.23 -2.59 6.54
N TRP A 102 -18.47 -2.41 6.99
CA TRP A 102 -18.80 -2.12 8.38
C TRP A 102 -18.35 -3.19 9.38
N ARG A 103 -18.32 -4.47 8.97
CA ARG A 103 -17.82 -5.57 9.81
C ARG A 103 -16.30 -5.52 10.02
N GLY A 104 -15.55 -4.82 9.17
CA GLY A 104 -14.14 -4.53 9.40
C GLY A 104 -13.93 -3.23 10.20
N ILE A 105 -14.67 -2.18 9.86
CA ILE A 105 -14.54 -0.85 10.47
C ILE A 105 -14.93 -0.88 11.96
N LEU A 106 -16.09 -1.45 12.30
CA LEU A 106 -16.64 -1.44 13.66
C LEU A 106 -15.72 -2.07 14.72
N PRO A 107 -15.18 -3.29 14.55
CA PRO A 107 -14.30 -3.89 15.55
C PRO A 107 -12.98 -3.12 15.72
N VAL A 108 -12.40 -2.61 14.62
CA VAL A 108 -11.17 -1.80 14.69
C VAL A 108 -11.41 -0.46 15.37
N ALA A 109 -12.54 0.21 15.06
CA ALA A 109 -12.95 1.44 15.74
C ALA A 109 -13.20 1.19 17.25
N ALA A 110 -13.93 0.12 17.59
CA ALA A 110 -14.21 -0.26 18.97
C ALA A 110 -12.92 -0.60 19.75
N ALA A 111 -11.99 -1.34 19.13
CA ALA A 111 -10.69 -1.64 19.73
C ALA A 111 -9.85 -0.38 19.93
N THR A 112 -9.85 0.54 18.96
CA THR A 112 -9.13 1.82 19.05
C THR A 112 -9.69 2.69 20.16
N LEU A 113 -11.03 2.83 20.24
CA LEU A 113 -11.71 3.55 21.32
C LEU A 113 -11.49 2.88 22.67
N GLY A 114 -11.56 1.55 22.73
CA GLY A 114 -11.27 0.77 23.92
C GLY A 114 -9.85 0.99 24.44
N LEU A 115 -8.86 1.02 23.55
CA LEU A 115 -7.47 1.34 23.89
C LEU A 115 -7.28 2.79 24.35
N MET A 116 -7.98 3.75 23.74
CA MET A 116 -7.96 5.15 24.17
C MET A 116 -8.60 5.35 25.55
N LEU A 117 -9.71 4.67 25.82
CA LEU A 117 -10.45 4.76 27.08
C LEU A 117 -9.85 3.91 28.20
N TRP A 118 -8.90 3.03 27.89
CA TRP A 118 -8.29 2.14 28.88
C TRP A 118 -7.11 2.83 29.60
N PRO A 119 -7.26 3.22 30.89
CA PRO A 119 -6.23 3.93 31.64
C PRO A 119 -4.90 3.17 31.80
N LYS A 120 -4.89 1.84 31.62
CA LYS A 120 -3.69 1.00 31.68
C LYS A 120 -3.12 0.63 30.31
N ALA A 121 -3.70 1.09 29.19
CA ALA A 121 -3.20 0.81 27.84
C ALA A 121 -1.74 1.27 27.68
N SER A 122 -1.35 2.37 28.32
CA SER A 122 0.03 2.87 28.34
C SER A 122 1.04 1.88 28.93
N ARG A 123 0.59 0.95 29.80
CA ARG A 123 1.43 -0.11 30.39
C ARG A 123 1.51 -1.35 29.50
N ALA A 124 0.52 -1.58 28.65
CA ALA A 124 0.48 -2.69 27.68
C ALA A 124 1.17 -2.33 26.35
N TRP A 125 1.25 -1.05 26.00
CA TRP A 125 1.91 -0.52 24.81
C TRP A 125 3.30 -1.13 24.47
N PRO A 126 4.25 -1.27 25.42
CA PRO A 126 5.56 -1.85 25.13
C PRO A 126 5.51 -3.33 24.71
N TRP A 127 4.39 -4.03 24.94
CA TRP A 127 4.18 -5.42 24.51
C TRP A 127 3.37 -5.52 23.22
N LEU A 128 2.38 -4.64 23.03
CA LEU A 128 1.54 -4.64 21.83
C LEU A 128 2.31 -4.28 20.56
N VAL A 129 3.23 -3.30 20.64
CA VAL A 129 4.01 -2.86 19.48
C VAL A 129 4.94 -3.98 18.95
N PRO A 130 5.77 -4.65 19.78
CA PRO A 130 6.58 -5.77 19.32
C PRO A 130 5.76 -6.94 18.77
N VAL A 131 4.61 -7.26 19.38
CA VAL A 131 3.74 -8.34 18.91
C VAL A 131 3.16 -8.02 17.53
N GLY A 132 2.69 -6.79 17.32
CA GLY A 132 2.23 -6.33 16.00
C GLY A 132 3.35 -6.34 14.96
N LEU A 133 4.57 -5.91 15.35
CA LEU A 133 5.74 -5.93 14.48
C LEU A 133 6.13 -7.37 14.10
N LEU A 134 6.15 -8.29 15.07
CA LEU A 134 6.42 -9.71 14.83
C LEU A 134 5.37 -10.32 13.90
N ALA A 135 4.09 -10.06 14.14
CA ALA A 135 3.01 -10.55 13.28
C ALA A 135 3.14 -10.05 11.83
N LEU A 136 3.65 -8.82 11.63
CA LEU A 136 3.92 -8.26 10.30
C LEU A 136 5.18 -8.86 9.64
N LEU A 137 6.25 -9.06 10.42
CA LEU A 137 7.52 -9.57 9.92
C LEU A 137 7.47 -11.07 9.62
N LEU A 138 6.60 -11.82 10.32
CA LEU A 138 6.53 -13.28 10.26
C LEU A 138 6.23 -13.81 8.83
N PRO A 139 5.22 -13.31 8.09
CA PRO A 139 4.95 -13.75 6.72
C PRO A 139 6.14 -13.55 5.78
N LEU A 140 6.82 -12.39 5.83
CA LEU A 140 7.99 -12.15 4.98
C LEU A 140 9.15 -13.07 5.39
N SER A 141 9.35 -13.32 6.69
CA SER A 141 10.40 -14.23 7.14
C SER A 141 10.17 -15.68 6.68
N LEU A 142 8.91 -16.12 6.58
CA LEU A 142 8.56 -17.43 6.01
C LEU A 142 8.84 -17.48 4.51
N VAL A 143 8.48 -16.41 3.77
CA VAL A 143 8.78 -16.29 2.33
C VAL A 143 10.28 -16.28 2.09
N LEU A 144 11.05 -15.46 2.83
CA LEU A 144 12.51 -15.36 2.71
C LEU A 144 13.22 -16.66 3.13
N GLY A 145 12.72 -17.35 4.16
CA GLY A 145 13.31 -18.60 4.65
C GLY A 145 13.16 -19.78 3.68
N GLY A 146 12.20 -19.71 2.75
CA GLY A 146 11.97 -20.73 1.71
C GLY A 146 12.39 -20.31 0.30
N SER A 147 12.83 -19.07 0.08
CA SER A 147 13.11 -18.52 -1.26
C SER A 147 14.60 -18.47 -1.58
N ASP A 148 15.04 -19.25 -2.56
CA ASP A 148 16.44 -19.32 -3.01
C ASP A 148 16.90 -18.24 -4.04
N PRO A 149 16.17 -17.13 -4.27
CA PRO A 149 16.80 -15.94 -4.85
C PRO A 149 16.84 -14.76 -3.86
N SER A 150 18.03 -14.16 -3.73
CA SER A 150 18.24 -12.90 -3.00
C SER A 150 17.33 -11.78 -3.56
N PRO A 151 16.95 -10.77 -2.76
CA PRO A 151 16.06 -9.68 -3.20
C PRO A 151 16.55 -8.97 -4.47
N ILE A 152 17.87 -8.79 -4.60
CA ILE A 152 18.50 -8.17 -5.78
C ILE A 152 18.36 -9.06 -7.02
N SER A 153 18.57 -10.37 -6.88
CA SER A 153 18.39 -11.30 -8.00
C SER A 153 16.92 -11.37 -8.42
N THR A 154 15.99 -11.31 -7.46
CA THR A 154 14.55 -11.26 -7.74
C THR A 154 14.18 -9.97 -8.44
N TRP A 155 14.70 -8.82 -8.00
CA TRP A 155 14.52 -7.54 -8.68
C TRP A 155 14.95 -7.63 -10.14
N ASN A 156 16.17 -8.12 -10.39
CA ASN A 156 16.69 -8.24 -11.76
C ASN A 156 15.83 -9.16 -12.61
N GLN A 157 15.36 -10.28 -12.05
CA GLN A 157 14.47 -11.20 -12.76
C GLN A 157 13.15 -10.52 -13.13
N VAL A 158 12.50 -9.83 -12.19
CA VAL A 158 11.25 -9.09 -12.43
C VAL A 158 11.47 -7.96 -13.44
N ALA A 159 12.54 -7.17 -13.28
CA ALA A 159 12.87 -6.07 -14.18
C ALA A 159 13.23 -6.55 -15.60
N SER A 160 13.78 -7.75 -15.74
CA SER A 160 14.08 -8.35 -17.05
C SER A 160 12.88 -9.01 -17.73
N GLN A 161 11.71 -9.07 -17.08
CA GLN A 161 10.55 -9.72 -17.68
C GLN A 161 10.08 -8.95 -18.92
N PRO A 162 9.84 -9.64 -20.05
CA PRO A 162 9.32 -8.99 -21.25
C PRO A 162 7.86 -8.54 -21.07
N ALA A 163 7.10 -9.19 -20.19
CA ALA A 163 5.72 -8.86 -19.86
C ALA A 163 5.29 -9.54 -18.56
N PHE A 164 4.37 -8.93 -17.81
CA PHE A 164 3.65 -9.58 -16.72
C PHE A 164 2.49 -10.40 -17.27
N ARG A 165 2.45 -11.70 -16.97
CA ARG A 165 1.50 -12.66 -17.54
C ARG A 165 0.85 -13.49 -16.44
N PHE A 166 -0.37 -13.97 -16.70
CA PHE A 166 -1.06 -14.87 -15.79
C PHE A 166 -0.33 -16.23 -15.70
N PRO A 167 0.12 -16.64 -14.50
CA PRO A 167 0.64 -17.98 -14.28
C PRO A 167 -0.44 -19.04 -14.53
N ALA A 168 -0.04 -20.22 -15.02
CA ALA A 168 -0.98 -21.32 -15.30
C ALA A 168 -1.65 -21.89 -14.04
N ASP A 169 -0.97 -21.80 -12.91
CA ASP A 169 -1.42 -22.21 -11.58
C ASP A 169 -2.20 -21.11 -10.83
N SER A 170 -2.30 -19.90 -11.39
CA SER A 170 -2.99 -18.79 -10.72
C SER A 170 -4.48 -19.09 -10.52
N PRO A 171 -5.07 -18.78 -9.34
CA PRO A 171 -6.50 -18.88 -9.10
C PRO A 171 -7.36 -18.11 -10.13
N TRP A 172 -6.82 -17.07 -10.76
CA TRP A 172 -7.48 -16.32 -11.84
C TRP A 172 -7.66 -17.14 -13.12
N VAL A 173 -6.82 -18.15 -13.32
CA VAL A 173 -6.79 -19.03 -14.50
C VAL A 173 -7.44 -20.38 -14.22
N THR A 174 -7.37 -20.87 -12.99
CA THR A 174 -7.92 -22.20 -12.61
C THR A 174 -9.37 -22.09 -12.16
N GLU A 175 -9.63 -21.33 -11.10
CA GLU A 175 -10.92 -21.23 -10.40
C GLU A 175 -11.75 -20.02 -10.83
N GLY A 176 -11.11 -18.96 -11.32
CA GLY A 176 -11.69 -17.64 -11.57
C GLY A 176 -12.04 -16.88 -10.28
N ARG A 177 -11.67 -15.60 -10.23
CA ARG A 177 -11.84 -14.73 -9.05
C ARG A 177 -12.72 -13.53 -9.33
N ALA A 178 -13.28 -12.98 -8.26
CA ALA A 178 -14.09 -11.78 -8.32
C ALA A 178 -13.22 -10.56 -8.67
N VAL A 179 -13.48 -9.96 -9.83
CA VAL A 179 -13.04 -8.60 -10.14
C VAL A 179 -14.04 -7.65 -9.49
N ASP A 180 -13.60 -6.96 -8.45
CA ASP A 180 -14.40 -5.99 -7.70
C ASP A 180 -13.94 -4.57 -8.05
N PRO A 181 -14.77 -3.75 -8.70
CA PRO A 181 -14.46 -2.36 -8.95
C PRO A 181 -14.63 -1.56 -7.65
N ARG A 182 -13.62 -1.65 -6.77
CA ARG A 182 -13.60 -1.01 -5.45
C ARG A 182 -13.68 0.51 -5.59
N GLY A 183 -14.89 1.06 -5.55
CA GLY A 183 -15.15 2.51 -5.60
C GLY A 183 -15.75 3.04 -6.90
N GLY A 184 -16.24 2.19 -7.81
CA GLY A 184 -16.97 2.65 -8.99
C GLY A 184 -16.93 1.67 -10.15
N SER A 185 -16.43 2.14 -11.29
CA SER A 185 -16.28 1.35 -12.50
C SER A 185 -14.81 1.07 -12.76
N LEU A 186 -14.46 -0.20 -12.97
CA LEU A 186 -13.11 -0.62 -13.31
C LEU A 186 -13.01 -0.87 -14.81
N VAL A 187 -12.06 -0.21 -15.47
CA VAL A 187 -11.81 -0.38 -16.90
C VAL A 187 -10.53 -1.20 -17.09
N LEU A 188 -10.67 -2.41 -17.63
CA LEU A 188 -9.55 -3.27 -18.02
C LEU A 188 -9.27 -3.10 -19.50
N VAL A 189 -8.06 -2.68 -19.86
CA VAL A 189 -7.62 -2.51 -21.25
C VAL A 189 -6.80 -3.73 -21.65
N PHE A 190 -7.17 -4.36 -22.77
CA PHE A 190 -6.50 -5.55 -23.28
C PHE A 190 -5.53 -5.17 -24.40
N GLU A 191 -4.24 -5.46 -24.23
CA GLU A 191 -3.22 -5.19 -25.26
C GLU A 191 -3.08 -6.32 -26.28
N GLU A 192 -3.56 -7.50 -25.92
CA GLU A 192 -3.51 -8.71 -26.75
C GLU A 192 -4.84 -9.46 -26.67
N GLU A 193 -5.06 -10.35 -27.64
CA GLU A 193 -6.26 -11.17 -27.68
C GLU A 193 -6.37 -12.03 -26.41
N HIS A 194 -7.50 -11.89 -25.72
CA HIS A 194 -7.78 -12.54 -24.45
C HIS A 194 -9.09 -13.29 -24.48
N ARG A 195 -9.05 -14.57 -24.12
CA ARG A 195 -10.27 -15.30 -23.80
C ARG A 195 -10.66 -15.06 -22.35
N LEU A 196 -11.89 -14.57 -22.16
CA LEU A 196 -12.48 -14.28 -20.86
C LEU A 196 -13.72 -15.14 -20.65
N THR A 197 -13.82 -15.78 -19.49
CA THR A 197 -14.96 -16.63 -19.14
C THR A 197 -15.60 -16.13 -17.84
N PRO A 198 -16.78 -15.48 -17.90
CA PRO A 198 -17.53 -15.14 -16.70
C PRO A 198 -18.10 -16.41 -16.06
N LEU A 199 -17.99 -16.48 -14.74
CA LEU A 199 -18.55 -17.59 -13.94
C LEU A 199 -19.92 -17.25 -13.36
N ASP A 200 -20.19 -15.95 -13.19
CA ASP A 200 -21.49 -15.46 -12.74
C ASP A 200 -22.33 -14.99 -13.94
N PRO A 201 -23.67 -15.19 -13.91
CA PRO A 201 -24.55 -14.71 -14.96
C PRO A 201 -24.61 -13.18 -14.98
N GLY A 202 -24.67 -12.58 -16.17
CA GLY A 202 -24.99 -11.16 -16.33
C GLY A 202 -24.40 -10.53 -17.58
N SER A 203 -24.64 -9.23 -17.76
CA SER A 203 -24.10 -8.45 -18.87
C SER A 203 -22.72 -7.85 -18.62
N LEU A 204 -21.77 -8.06 -19.51
CA LEU A 204 -20.48 -7.35 -19.51
C LEU A 204 -20.57 -6.19 -20.48
N ARG A 205 -20.14 -4.99 -20.05
CA ARG A 205 -20.03 -3.84 -20.94
C ARG A 205 -18.61 -3.79 -21.49
N VAL A 206 -18.50 -3.83 -22.81
CA VAL A 206 -17.24 -3.82 -23.53
C VAL A 206 -17.24 -2.65 -24.48
N GLU A 207 -16.26 -1.77 -24.35
CA GLU A 207 -15.97 -0.75 -25.34
C GLU A 207 -15.09 -1.37 -26.41
N VAL A 208 -15.69 -1.66 -27.56
CA VAL A 208 -15.01 -2.21 -28.73
C VAL A 208 -14.58 -1.04 -29.60
N VAL A 209 -13.30 -0.99 -29.97
CA VAL A 209 -12.81 0.01 -30.91
C VAL A 209 -12.90 -0.57 -32.32
N ASP A 210 -13.94 -0.19 -33.06
CA ASP A 210 -14.12 -0.63 -34.46
C ASP A 210 -13.93 0.54 -35.42
N ARG A 211 -12.97 0.41 -36.34
CA ARG A 211 -12.64 1.42 -37.37
C ARG A 211 -12.42 2.85 -36.82
N GLY A 212 -11.85 2.97 -35.63
CA GLY A 212 -11.57 4.26 -34.98
C GLY A 212 -12.78 4.90 -34.29
N GLN A 213 -13.93 4.21 -34.25
CA GLN A 213 -15.09 4.60 -33.44
C GLN A 213 -15.21 3.68 -32.23
N LEU A 214 -15.44 4.28 -31.07
CA LEU A 214 -15.64 3.55 -29.82
C LEU A 214 -17.11 3.15 -29.71
N GLN A 215 -17.39 1.86 -29.83
CA GLN A 215 -18.72 1.30 -29.70
C GLN A 215 -18.85 0.59 -28.36
N VAL A 216 -19.83 1.00 -27.57
CA VAL A 216 -20.16 0.32 -26.32
C VAL A 216 -21.11 -0.83 -26.62
N GLN A 217 -20.65 -2.05 -26.45
CA GLN A 217 -21.44 -3.26 -26.58
C GLN A 217 -21.72 -3.86 -25.21
N GLU A 218 -22.95 -4.33 -25.01
CA GLU A 218 -23.35 -5.05 -23.80
C GLU A 218 -23.56 -6.52 -24.14
N TRP A 219 -22.65 -7.37 -23.66
CA TRP A 219 -22.69 -8.81 -23.91
C TRP A 219 -23.37 -9.53 -22.76
N LYS A 220 -24.53 -10.13 -23.01
CA LYS A 220 -25.20 -11.03 -22.07
C LYS A 220 -24.62 -12.42 -22.21
N LEU A 221 -23.84 -12.85 -21.22
CA LEU A 221 -23.15 -14.13 -21.25
C LEU A 221 -23.77 -15.08 -20.22
N ALA A 222 -23.98 -16.32 -20.66
CA ALA A 222 -24.30 -17.40 -19.75
C ALA A 222 -23.05 -17.77 -18.92
N PRO A 223 -23.22 -18.27 -17.68
CA PRO A 223 -22.11 -18.80 -16.90
C PRO A 223 -21.29 -19.83 -17.70
N GLY A 224 -19.97 -19.65 -17.75
CA GLY A 224 -19.06 -20.54 -18.49
C GLY A 224 -18.96 -20.26 -19.99
N GLN A 225 -19.77 -19.34 -20.55
CA GLN A 225 -19.65 -18.93 -21.95
C GLN A 225 -18.47 -17.98 -22.13
N SER A 226 -17.43 -18.44 -22.82
CA SER A 226 -16.26 -17.61 -23.08
C SER A 226 -16.49 -16.60 -24.21
N VAL A 227 -15.86 -15.43 -24.08
CA VAL A 227 -15.75 -14.45 -25.16
C VAL A 227 -14.29 -14.07 -25.37
N THR A 228 -13.96 -13.75 -26.61
CA THR A 228 -12.64 -13.27 -26.99
C THR A 228 -12.67 -11.75 -27.11
N LEU A 229 -11.82 -11.08 -26.33
CA LEU A 229 -11.56 -9.65 -26.40
C LEU A 229 -10.36 -9.42 -27.31
N ARG A 230 -10.45 -8.40 -28.18
CA ARG A 230 -9.39 -8.03 -29.12
C ARG A 230 -8.42 -7.04 -28.49
N PRO A 231 -7.22 -6.88 -29.08
CA PRO A 231 -6.33 -5.79 -28.70
C PRO A 231 -7.05 -4.44 -28.79
N SER A 232 -6.85 -3.60 -27.78
CA SER A 232 -7.48 -2.27 -27.57
C SER A 232 -8.94 -2.28 -27.10
N ASP A 233 -9.59 -3.44 -26.98
CA ASP A 233 -10.90 -3.51 -26.34
C ASP A 233 -10.79 -3.17 -24.86
N ARG A 234 -11.83 -2.54 -24.32
CA ARG A 234 -11.90 -2.18 -22.90
C ARG A 234 -13.09 -2.87 -22.24
N LEU A 235 -12.83 -3.65 -21.21
CA LEU A 235 -13.88 -4.24 -20.40
C LEU A 235 -14.19 -3.31 -19.24
N GLN A 236 -15.43 -2.81 -19.18
CA GLN A 236 -15.93 -2.04 -18.07
C GLN A 236 -16.66 -2.97 -17.09
N VAL A 237 -16.14 -3.06 -15.87
CA VAL A 237 -16.71 -3.83 -14.76
C VAL A 237 -17.33 -2.85 -13.78
N ASP A 238 -18.66 -2.78 -13.78
CA ASP A 238 -19.43 -1.87 -12.92
C ASP A 238 -19.87 -2.52 -11.59
N THR A 239 -19.86 -3.85 -11.54
CA THR A 239 -20.27 -4.64 -10.37
C THR A 239 -19.28 -5.78 -10.14
N PRO A 240 -19.07 -6.22 -8.88
CA PRO A 240 -18.23 -7.37 -8.59
C PRO A 240 -18.64 -8.59 -9.41
N ARG A 241 -17.69 -9.21 -10.13
CA ARG A 241 -17.96 -10.38 -10.97
C ARG A 241 -16.82 -11.37 -10.99
N ARG A 242 -17.14 -12.66 -10.90
CA ARG A 242 -16.14 -13.72 -11.03
C ARG A 242 -15.78 -13.94 -12.49
N LEU A 243 -14.54 -13.65 -12.82
CA LEU A 243 -13.97 -13.79 -14.16
C LEU A 243 -12.82 -14.79 -14.12
N LYS A 244 -12.75 -15.61 -15.17
CA LYS A 244 -11.67 -16.55 -15.43
C LYS A 244 -10.91 -16.12 -16.69
N PHE A 245 -9.61 -15.98 -16.56
CA PHE A 245 -8.70 -15.56 -17.63
C PHE A 245 -7.95 -16.76 -18.23
N GLU A 246 -7.32 -16.54 -19.38
CA GLU A 246 -6.49 -17.54 -20.05
C GLU A 246 -5.05 -17.51 -19.52
N ALA A 247 -4.43 -18.68 -19.39
CA ALA A 247 -3.06 -18.83 -18.93
C ALA A 247 -2.04 -18.21 -19.90
N GLY A 248 -0.94 -17.68 -19.38
CA GLY A 248 0.21 -17.22 -20.18
C GLY A 248 -0.03 -15.93 -20.96
N LYS A 249 -1.21 -15.33 -20.82
CA LYS A 249 -1.58 -14.05 -21.42
C LYS A 249 -1.24 -12.87 -20.50
N ARG A 250 -1.05 -11.69 -21.07
CA ARG A 250 -0.68 -10.44 -20.38
C ARG A 250 -1.74 -9.99 -19.38
N ILE A 251 -1.32 -9.53 -18.22
CA ILE A 251 -2.25 -9.06 -17.19
C ILE A 251 -2.75 -7.66 -17.57
N PRO A 252 -4.07 -7.44 -17.74
CA PRO A 252 -4.63 -6.13 -18.05
C PRO A 252 -4.31 -5.09 -16.97
N GLY A 253 -3.78 -3.94 -17.37
CA GLY A 253 -3.37 -2.86 -16.46
C GLY A 253 -1.97 -3.00 -15.85
N ALA A 254 -1.26 -4.11 -16.14
CA ALA A 254 0.13 -4.26 -15.75
C ALA A 254 1.06 -3.36 -16.60
N PRO A 255 2.26 -3.02 -16.07
CA PRO A 255 3.29 -2.36 -16.87
C PRO A 255 3.62 -3.16 -18.14
N ILE A 256 3.91 -2.45 -19.23
CA ILE A 256 4.19 -3.04 -20.56
C ILE A 256 5.33 -4.06 -20.50
N SER A 257 6.29 -3.87 -19.59
CA SER A 257 7.41 -4.78 -19.33
C SER A 257 7.96 -4.58 -17.92
N GLY A 258 8.82 -5.49 -17.48
CA GLY A 258 9.57 -5.37 -16.24
C GLY A 258 10.47 -4.14 -16.21
N ILE A 259 11.06 -3.76 -17.35
CA ILE A 259 11.90 -2.56 -17.42
C ILE A 259 11.06 -1.28 -17.36
N ALA A 260 9.87 -1.27 -17.99
CA ALA A 260 8.95 -0.13 -17.88
C ALA A 260 8.44 0.05 -16.43
N TRP A 261 8.30 -1.05 -15.69
CA TRP A 261 8.05 -1.01 -14.25
C TRP A 261 9.27 -0.47 -13.49
N ALA A 262 10.46 -1.01 -13.72
CA ALA A 262 11.67 -0.66 -12.97
C ALA A 262 12.16 0.78 -13.24
N ASP A 263 12.03 1.28 -14.47
CA ASP A 263 12.61 2.55 -14.93
C ASP A 263 11.57 3.65 -15.16
N SER A 264 10.41 3.62 -14.48
CA SER A 264 9.37 4.67 -14.63
C SER A 264 9.97 6.09 -14.54
N PRO A 265 9.96 6.89 -15.63
CA PRO A 265 10.62 8.18 -15.65
C PRO A 265 9.76 9.23 -14.95
N LEU A 266 10.13 9.56 -13.71
CA LEU A 266 9.52 10.62 -12.91
C LEU A 266 9.43 11.98 -13.62
N TRP A 267 10.43 12.27 -14.46
CA TRP A 267 10.62 13.57 -15.09
C TRP A 267 9.77 13.77 -16.35
N ASP A 268 9.29 12.68 -16.96
CA ASP A 268 8.45 12.73 -18.14
C ASP A 268 6.97 12.97 -17.78
N ARG A 269 6.64 12.96 -16.48
CA ARG A 269 5.28 13.11 -15.95
C ARG A 269 5.21 14.21 -14.89
N PRO A 270 4.95 15.48 -15.27
CA PRO A 270 4.96 16.59 -14.32
C PRO A 270 3.99 16.40 -13.15
N LEU A 271 2.86 15.72 -13.39
CA LEU A 271 1.89 15.40 -12.34
C LEU A 271 2.45 14.40 -11.31
N ALA A 272 3.30 13.46 -11.71
CA ALA A 272 3.93 12.51 -10.80
C ALA A 272 4.92 13.23 -9.87
N LEU A 273 5.69 14.18 -10.41
CA LEU A 273 6.57 15.04 -9.61
C LEU A 273 5.78 15.86 -8.58
N VAL A 274 4.70 16.51 -9.00
CA VAL A 274 3.84 17.29 -8.09
C VAL A 274 3.26 16.41 -6.98
N ARG A 275 2.82 15.18 -7.30
CA ARG A 275 2.34 14.22 -6.32
C ARG A 275 3.43 13.82 -5.33
N LEU A 276 4.64 13.53 -5.81
CA LEU A 276 5.77 13.15 -4.96
C LEU A 276 6.19 14.30 -4.04
N VAL A 277 6.24 15.53 -4.54
CA VAL A 277 6.52 16.73 -3.74
C VAL A 277 5.42 16.95 -2.71
N GLY A 278 4.15 16.89 -3.12
CA GLY A 278 3.01 17.03 -2.20
C GLY A 278 3.01 15.97 -1.11
N LEU A 279 3.35 14.72 -1.45
CA LEU A 279 3.50 13.62 -0.50
C LEU A 279 4.69 13.86 0.45
N GLY A 280 5.82 14.34 -0.07
CA GLY A 280 6.97 14.74 0.74
C GLY A 280 6.64 15.83 1.76
N VAL A 281 5.98 16.90 1.31
CA VAL A 281 5.51 18.00 2.18
C VAL A 281 4.54 17.48 3.24
N THR A 282 3.61 16.62 2.86
CA THR A 282 2.61 16.06 3.78
C THR A 282 3.25 15.16 4.83
N LEU A 283 4.17 14.28 4.44
CA LEU A 283 4.88 13.40 5.38
C LEU A 283 5.80 14.19 6.30
N LEU A 284 6.55 15.16 5.78
CA LEU A 284 7.41 16.02 6.59
C LEU A 284 6.60 16.85 7.59
N GLY A 285 5.54 17.51 7.12
CA GLY A 285 4.65 18.30 7.96
C GLY A 285 3.95 17.45 9.03
N GLY A 286 3.47 16.27 8.65
CA GLY A 286 2.86 15.31 9.57
C GLY A 286 3.83 14.80 10.63
N ALA A 287 5.06 14.45 10.23
CA ALA A 287 6.10 14.03 11.17
C ALA A 287 6.44 15.14 12.18
N VAL A 288 6.60 16.38 11.71
CA VAL A 288 6.89 17.54 12.57
C VAL A 288 5.71 17.82 13.52
N ALA A 289 4.47 17.77 13.04
CA ALA A 289 3.28 17.97 13.87
C ALA A 289 3.16 16.91 14.99
N LEU A 290 3.48 15.64 14.69
CA LEU A 290 3.49 14.56 15.68
C LEU A 290 4.58 14.75 16.75
N VAL A 291 5.73 15.33 16.40
CA VAL A 291 6.83 15.60 17.36
C VAL A 291 6.58 16.84 18.19
N GLY A 292 6.03 17.91 17.59
CA GLY A 292 5.87 19.23 18.23
C GLY A 292 5.01 19.24 19.50
N ILE A 293 4.02 18.34 19.61
CA ILE A 293 3.10 18.26 20.75
C ILE A 293 3.49 17.16 21.74
N ALA A 294 4.32 16.18 21.34
CA ALA A 294 4.74 15.08 22.19
C ALA A 294 5.70 15.49 23.33
N GLY A 295 6.12 16.76 23.34
CA GLY A 295 7.06 17.32 24.32
C GLY A 295 8.51 17.08 23.90
N SER A 296 9.25 18.18 23.75
CA SER A 296 10.67 18.22 23.39
C SER A 296 11.55 17.76 24.56
N THR A 297 11.53 16.45 24.83
CA THR A 297 12.61 15.83 25.60
C THR A 297 13.77 15.57 24.64
N PRO A 298 14.97 16.12 24.89
CA PRO A 298 16.10 15.94 24.00
C PRO A 298 16.44 14.45 23.89
N MET A 299 16.40 13.93 22.66
CA MET A 299 16.77 12.55 22.37
C MET A 299 18.28 12.37 22.44
N THR A 300 18.73 11.20 22.90
CA THR A 300 20.12 10.81 22.73
C THR A 300 20.36 10.32 21.31
N ARG A 301 21.55 10.56 20.75
CA ARG A 301 21.94 10.08 19.41
C ARG A 301 21.73 8.57 19.24
N SER A 302 21.94 7.78 20.30
CA SER A 302 21.70 6.34 20.31
C SER A 302 20.23 5.96 20.09
N THR A 303 19.29 6.69 20.69
CA THR A 303 17.85 6.43 20.52
C THR A 303 17.34 6.83 19.13
N ALA A 304 17.83 7.96 18.59
CA ALA A 304 17.53 8.37 17.22
C ALA A 304 18.11 7.38 16.19
N GLY A 305 19.33 6.89 16.44
CA GLY A 305 19.96 5.85 15.62
C GLY A 305 19.16 4.55 15.60
N LEU A 306 18.70 4.08 16.76
CA LEU A 306 17.88 2.86 16.84
C LEU A 306 16.52 3.04 16.13
N ALA A 307 15.87 4.19 16.29
CA ALA A 307 14.65 4.51 15.55
C ALA A 307 14.89 4.52 14.03
N GLY A 308 16.00 5.11 13.58
CA GLY A 308 16.40 5.08 12.17
C GLY A 308 16.62 3.66 11.65
N VAL A 309 17.32 2.80 12.40
CA VAL A 309 17.52 1.39 12.03
C VAL A 309 16.19 0.66 11.88
N VAL A 310 15.26 0.83 12.82
CA VAL A 310 13.92 0.21 12.74
C VAL A 310 13.17 0.68 11.49
N LEU A 311 13.18 1.97 11.20
CA LEU A 311 12.51 2.52 10.02
C LEU A 311 13.13 2.00 8.70
N VAL A 312 14.46 1.89 8.64
CA VAL A 312 15.16 1.32 7.48
C VAL A 312 14.80 -0.15 7.29
N ILE A 313 14.75 -0.94 8.37
CA ILE A 313 14.34 -2.35 8.31
C ILE A 313 12.91 -2.48 7.77
N LEU A 314 11.99 -1.63 8.22
CA LEU A 314 10.59 -1.66 7.76
C LEU A 314 10.45 -1.21 6.30
N ALA A 315 11.22 -0.20 5.88
CA ALA A 315 11.26 0.21 4.48
C ALA A 315 11.83 -0.91 3.59
N ALA A 316 12.90 -1.56 4.01
CA ALA A 316 13.49 -2.71 3.31
C ALA A 316 12.52 -3.89 3.26
N TRP A 317 11.80 -4.16 4.35
CA TRP A 317 10.74 -5.16 4.40
C TRP A 317 9.66 -4.87 3.35
N GLY A 318 9.17 -3.64 3.28
CA GLY A 318 8.14 -3.24 2.29
C GLY A 318 8.64 -3.35 0.85
N GLN A 319 9.90 -3.01 0.60
CA GLN A 319 10.50 -3.18 -0.73
C GLN A 319 10.64 -4.65 -1.12
N CYS A 320 11.16 -5.49 -0.21
CA CYS A 320 11.27 -6.93 -0.44
C CYS A 320 9.89 -7.54 -0.71
N TRP A 321 8.89 -7.19 0.10
CA TRP A 321 7.51 -7.65 -0.07
C TRP A 321 7.00 -7.37 -1.49
N ALA A 322 7.14 -6.14 -1.97
CA ALA A 322 6.71 -5.77 -3.33
C ALA A 322 7.45 -6.55 -4.42
N ILE A 323 8.76 -6.76 -4.27
CA ILE A 323 9.57 -7.47 -5.26
C ILE A 323 9.16 -8.95 -5.35
N TYR A 324 8.97 -9.61 -4.21
CA TYR A 324 8.51 -10.99 -4.18
C TYR A 324 7.05 -11.11 -4.62
N ALA A 325 6.20 -10.15 -4.27
CA ALA A 325 4.82 -10.06 -4.74
C ALA A 325 4.76 -9.94 -6.27
N ALA A 326 5.55 -9.05 -6.88
CA ALA A 326 5.63 -8.92 -8.34
C ALA A 326 6.10 -10.19 -9.05
N ARG A 327 6.94 -10.99 -8.37
CA ARG A 327 7.44 -12.26 -8.90
C ARG A 327 6.40 -13.37 -8.83
N TRP A 328 5.81 -13.57 -7.65
CA TRP A 328 5.01 -14.76 -7.33
C TRP A 328 3.50 -14.57 -7.56
N ALA A 329 3.03 -13.34 -7.53
CA ALA A 329 1.63 -12.99 -7.74
C ALA A 329 1.50 -11.73 -8.62
N PRO A 330 1.94 -11.78 -9.90
CA PRO A 330 1.85 -10.64 -10.81
C PRO A 330 0.41 -10.18 -11.05
N GLU A 331 -0.60 -10.99 -10.71
CA GLU A 331 -2.03 -10.63 -10.71
C GLU A 331 -2.37 -9.41 -9.85
N PHE A 332 -1.50 -8.93 -8.94
CA PHE A 332 -1.71 -7.67 -8.22
C PHE A 332 -1.82 -6.44 -9.11
N PHE A 333 -1.36 -6.53 -10.36
CA PHE A 333 -1.55 -5.47 -11.34
C PHE A 333 -2.97 -5.40 -11.91
N LEU A 334 -3.76 -6.47 -11.77
CA LEU A 334 -5.11 -6.55 -12.31
C LEU A 334 -6.01 -5.52 -11.63
N GLY A 335 -6.43 -4.51 -12.38
CA GLY A 335 -7.32 -3.47 -11.89
C GLY A 335 -6.65 -2.43 -10.97
N GLY A 336 -5.32 -2.44 -10.89
CA GLY A 336 -4.53 -1.51 -10.11
C GLY A 336 -4.09 -2.05 -8.75
N VAL A 337 -2.97 -1.53 -8.25
CA VAL A 337 -2.33 -2.02 -7.02
C VAL A 337 -2.97 -1.34 -5.81
N THR A 338 -3.48 -2.13 -4.86
CA THR A 338 -4.03 -1.63 -3.59
C THR A 338 -3.36 -2.27 -2.37
N ALA A 339 -3.46 -1.61 -1.22
CA ALA A 339 -2.93 -2.14 0.04
C ALA A 339 -3.63 -3.45 0.47
N ALA A 340 -4.94 -3.57 0.22
CA ALA A 340 -5.70 -4.76 0.58
C ALA A 340 -5.32 -5.98 -0.28
N THR A 341 -5.05 -5.79 -1.58
CA THR A 341 -4.58 -6.88 -2.45
C THR A 341 -3.24 -7.44 -2.00
N LEU A 342 -2.35 -6.61 -1.46
CA LEU A 342 -1.03 -7.05 -0.99
C LEU A 342 -1.04 -8.02 0.20
N LEU A 343 -2.17 -8.12 0.90
CA LEU A 343 -2.34 -9.08 2.00
C LEU A 343 -2.76 -10.47 1.50
N GLU A 344 -3.03 -10.63 0.20
CA GLU A 344 -3.54 -11.86 -0.42
C GLU A 344 -2.46 -12.86 -0.85
N LEU A 345 -1.19 -12.71 -0.44
CA LEU A 345 -0.14 -13.63 -0.87
C LEU A 345 -0.55 -15.09 -0.58
N PRO A 346 -0.41 -16.00 -1.55
CA PRO A 346 -0.49 -17.42 -1.25
C PRO A 346 0.66 -17.75 -0.30
N VAL A 347 0.31 -18.28 0.87
CA VAL A 347 1.25 -18.94 1.78
C VAL A 347 1.41 -20.38 1.33
#